data_AF-A0A6V8CK77-F1
#
_entry.id   AF-A0A6V8CK77-F1
#
_cell.length_a   1.000
_cell.length_b   1.000
_cell.length_c   1.000
_cell.angle_alpha   90.00
_cell.angle_beta   90.00
_cell.angle_gamma   90.00
#
_symmetry.space_group_name_H-M   'P 1'
#
loop_
_entity.id
_entity.type
_entity.pdbx_description
1 polymer ?
#
loop_
_entity_poly.entity_id
_entity_poly.type
_entity_poly.pdbx_seq_one_letter_code
_entity_poly.pdbx_strand_id
1 'polypeptide(L)'
;ARAIAGDRPLLLADEPTGNLDIQSGKDVLQLFKDLCHDKEQPISILLVTHDPELASKADRMLLLNDGRTAASNIREAWGLDGGEEE
;
A
#
# COMPACT_ATOMS: atom_id res chain seq x y z
N ALA A 1 -11.14 9.02 9.55
CA ALA A 1 -12.56 9.45 9.41
C ALA A 1 -12.76 10.58 8.39
N ARG A 2 -12.11 11.76 8.50
CA ARG A 2 -12.33 12.89 7.55
C ARG A 2 -11.96 12.59 6.09
N ALA A 3 -10.95 11.77 5.84
CA ALA A 3 -10.46 11.52 4.49
C ALA A 3 -11.38 10.62 3.63
N ILE A 4 -12.28 9.86 4.27
CA ILE A 4 -13.25 8.96 3.63
C ILE A 4 -14.67 9.59 3.65
N ALA A 5 -14.80 10.82 4.17
CA ALA A 5 -16.09 11.49 4.21
C ALA A 5 -16.46 12.05 2.81
N GLY A 6 -17.60 11.63 2.29
CA GLY A 6 -18.13 12.01 0.97
C GLY A 6 -17.70 11.04 -0.15
N ASP A 7 -18.17 11.31 -1.36
CA ASP A 7 -17.86 10.51 -2.55
C ASP A 7 -16.52 10.99 -3.15
N ARG A 8 -15.42 10.33 -2.75
CA ARG A 8 -14.06 10.65 -3.19
C ARG A 8 -13.47 9.44 -3.91
N PRO A 9 -13.19 9.51 -5.21
CA PRO A 9 -12.69 8.36 -5.97
C PRO A 9 -11.21 8.04 -5.68
N LEU A 10 -10.50 8.89 -4.94
CA LEU A 10 -9.08 8.74 -4.62
C LEU A 10 -8.75 9.16 -3.20
N LEU A 11 -8.07 8.28 -2.47
CA LEU A 11 -7.46 8.54 -1.18
C LEU A 11 -5.93 8.50 -1.33
N LEU A 12 -5.27 9.58 -0.92
CA LEU A 12 -3.82 9.63 -0.79
C LEU A 12 -3.49 9.46 0.70
N ALA A 13 -2.69 8.46 1.04
CA ALA A 13 -2.31 8.14 2.41
C ALA A 13 -0.79 8.11 2.54
N ASP A 14 -0.23 9.04 3.31
CA ASP A 14 1.20 9.10 3.64
C ASP A 14 1.39 8.56 5.06
N GLU A 15 2.00 7.39 5.18
CA GLU A 15 2.24 6.68 6.44
C GLU A 15 1.01 6.60 7.39
N PRO A 16 -0.15 6.11 6.91
CA PRO A 16 -1.41 6.16 7.66
C PRO A 16 -1.45 5.30 8.92
N THR A 17 -0.49 4.37 9.08
CA THR A 17 -0.40 3.44 10.22
C THR A 17 0.80 3.69 11.10
N GLY A 18 1.66 4.69 10.81
CA GLY A 18 2.92 4.89 11.53
C GLY A 18 2.80 5.15 13.04
N ASN A 19 1.63 5.65 13.49
CA ASN A 19 1.32 5.90 14.91
C ASN A 19 0.33 4.88 15.51
N LEU A 20 -0.02 3.82 14.78
CA LEU A 20 -0.97 2.81 15.21
C LEU A 20 -0.22 1.57 15.72
N ASP A 21 -0.81 0.89 16.70
CA ASP A 21 -0.34 -0.44 17.07
C ASP A 21 -0.60 -1.45 15.93
N ILE A 22 0.06 -2.61 16.01
CA ILE A 22 0.00 -3.65 14.98
C ILE A 22 -1.44 -4.08 14.66
N GLN A 23 -2.32 -4.16 15.66
CA GLN A 23 -3.70 -4.59 15.45
C GLN A 23 -4.50 -3.48 14.75
N SER A 24 -4.41 -2.25 15.26
CA SER A 24 -5.06 -1.09 14.64
C SER A 24 -4.59 -0.86 13.20
N GLY A 25 -3.30 -1.07 12.91
CA GLY A 25 -2.76 -0.98 11.55
C GLY A 25 -3.37 -2.00 10.58
N LYS A 26 -3.57 -3.25 11.04
CA LYS A 26 -4.24 -4.29 10.25
C LYS A 26 -5.70 -3.95 9.96
N ASP A 27 -6.42 -3.43 10.95
CA ASP A 27 -7.81 -3.06 10.80
C ASP A 27 -7.98 -1.92 9.78
N VAL A 28 -7.07 -0.93 9.79
CA VAL A 28 -7.04 0.15 8.78
C VAL A 28 -6.78 -0.38 7.38
N LEU A 29 -5.86 -1.32 7.21
CA LEU A 29 -5.60 -1.93 5.89
C LEU A 29 -6.79 -2.74 5.39
N GLN A 30 -7.47 -3.46 6.29
CA GLN A 30 -8.67 -4.20 5.91
C GLN A 30 -9.75 -3.23 5.43
N LEU A 31 -9.97 -2.14 6.17
CA LEU A 31 -10.90 -1.08 5.75
C LEU A 31 -10.52 -0.50 4.38
N PHE A 32 -9.23 -0.25 4.12
CA PHE A 32 -8.77 0.24 2.82
C PHE A 32 -9.08 -0.75 1.69
N LYS A 33 -8.87 -2.05 1.91
CA LYS A 33 -9.22 -3.08 0.93
C LYS A 33 -10.72 -3.14 0.66
N ASP A 34 -11.52 -3.07 1.71
CA ASP A 34 -12.97 -3.12 1.60
C ASP A 34 -13.49 -1.94 0.78
N LEU A 35 -12.92 -0.74 0.98
CA LEU A 35 -13.26 0.45 0.21
C LEU A 35 -12.78 0.37 -1.25
N CYS A 36 -11.58 -0.17 -1.49
CA CYS A 36 -11.06 -0.38 -2.86
C CYS A 36 -11.92 -1.35 -3.67
N HIS A 37 -12.48 -2.36 -3.01
CA HIS A 37 -13.25 -3.43 -3.64
C HIS A 37 -14.76 -3.30 -3.47
N ASP A 38 -15.23 -2.13 -3.02
CA ASP A 38 -16.66 -1.82 -2.99
C ASP A 38 -17.24 -1.92 -4.41
N LYS A 39 -18.41 -2.56 -4.54
CA LYS A 39 -19.03 -2.84 -5.85
C LYS A 39 -19.80 -1.65 -6.40
N GLU A 40 -20.29 -0.76 -5.54
CA GLU A 40 -21.11 0.38 -5.91
C GLU A 40 -20.26 1.63 -6.07
N GLN A 41 -19.30 1.82 -5.15
CA GLN A 41 -18.44 3.02 -5.10
C GLN A 41 -16.99 2.64 -4.78
N PRO A 42 -16.27 1.99 -5.71
CA PRO A 42 -14.87 1.67 -5.52
C PRO A 42 -14.03 2.94 -5.44
N ILE A 43 -13.13 3.00 -4.46
CA ILE A 43 -12.14 4.08 -4.36
C ILE A 43 -10.76 3.56 -4.74
N SER A 44 -9.94 4.41 -5.36
CA SER A 44 -8.52 4.13 -5.51
C SER A 44 -7.76 4.64 -4.29
N ILE A 45 -6.76 3.90 -3.81
CA ILE A 45 -5.91 4.33 -2.69
C ILE A 45 -4.46 4.31 -3.16
N LEU A 46 -3.77 5.45 -3.05
CA LEU A 46 -2.32 5.53 -3.16
C LEU A 46 -1.74 5.66 -1.77
N LEU A 47 -1.00 4.64 -1.37
CA LEU A 47 -0.36 4.53 -0.07
C LEU A 47 1.16 4.71 -0.22
N VAL A 48 1.74 5.58 0.59
CA VAL A 48 3.18 5.64 0.82
C VAL A 48 3.45 5.04 2.20
N THR A 49 4.32 4.04 2.24
CA THR A 49 4.75 3.43 3.50
C THR A 49 6.16 2.88 3.42
N HIS A 50 6.88 2.92 4.54
CA HIS A 50 8.14 2.22 4.76
C HIS A 50 7.96 0.79 5.28
N ASP A 51 6.72 0.36 5.58
CA ASP A 51 6.44 -0.99 6.08
C ASP A 51 6.28 -1.99 4.91
N PRO A 52 7.19 -2.98 4.77
CA PRO A 52 7.12 -3.97 3.69
C PRO A 52 5.94 -4.93 3.81
N GLU A 53 5.48 -5.24 5.03
CA GLU A 53 4.32 -6.10 5.24
C GLU A 53 3.06 -5.40 4.73
N LEU A 54 2.93 -4.10 4.97
CA LEU A 54 1.85 -3.28 4.41
C LEU A 54 1.92 -3.22 2.88
N ALA A 55 3.10 -2.89 2.34
CA ALA A 55 3.31 -2.81 0.91
C ALA A 55 2.97 -4.13 0.20
N SER A 56 3.20 -5.28 0.84
CA SER A 56 2.87 -6.62 0.32
C SER A 56 1.39 -6.94 0.21
N LYS A 57 0.56 -6.20 0.93
CA LYS A 57 -0.88 -6.41 0.95
C LYS A 57 -1.61 -5.59 -0.13
N ALA A 58 -0.93 -4.65 -0.77
CA ALA A 58 -1.50 -3.82 -1.83
C ALA A 58 -1.66 -4.62 -3.14
N ASP A 59 -2.62 -4.22 -3.98
CA ASP A 59 -2.80 -4.82 -5.31
C ASP A 59 -1.58 -4.61 -6.21
N ARG A 60 -0.89 -3.48 -6.02
CA ARG A 60 0.33 -3.10 -6.73
C ARG A 60 1.28 -2.41 -5.77
N MET A 61 2.57 -2.61 -5.99
CA MET A 61 3.64 -2.00 -5.20
C MET A 61 4.68 -1.40 -6.15
N LEU A 62 5.20 -0.23 -5.81
CA LEU A 62 6.33 0.39 -6.48
C LEU A 62 7.35 0.75 -5.42
N LEU A 63 8.60 0.33 -5.62
CA LEU A 63 9.72 0.81 -4.83
C LEU A 63 10.21 2.13 -5.43
N LEU A 64 10.33 3.16 -4.61
CA LEU A 64 10.94 4.42 -4.99
C LEU A 64 12.35 4.49 -4.39
N ASN A 65 13.36 4.75 -5.23
CA ASN A 65 14.73 4.99 -4.81
C ASN A 65 15.29 6.21 -5.57
N ASP A 66 15.88 7.17 -4.86
CA ASP A 66 16.42 8.41 -5.43
C ASP A 66 15.46 9.14 -6.39
N GLY A 67 14.17 9.18 -6.04
CA GLY A 67 13.13 9.82 -6.85
C GLY A 67 12.78 9.08 -8.15
N ARG A 68 13.25 7.84 -8.32
CA ARG A 68 12.95 6.98 -9.46
C ARG A 68 12.28 5.69 -9.00
N THR A 69 11.42 5.13 -9.83
CA THR A 69 10.86 3.79 -9.58
C THR A 69 11.96 2.75 -9.80
N ALA A 70 12.29 2.01 -8.75
CA ALA A 70 13.37 1.03 -8.73
C ALA A 70 12.88 -0.42 -8.97
N ALA A 71 11.67 -0.75 -8.51
CA ALA A 71 11.06 -2.06 -8.71
C ALA A 71 9.54 -1.94 -8.70
N SER A 72 8.84 -2.91 -9.30
CA SER A 72 7.37 -2.93 -9.35
C SER A 72 6.74 -4.17 -8.70
N ASN A 73 7.57 -5.01 -8.11
CA ASN A 73 7.14 -6.17 -7.36
C ASN A 73 8.08 -6.38 -6.16
N ILE A 74 7.59 -7.07 -5.14
CA ILE A 74 8.33 -7.28 -3.88
C ILE A 74 9.58 -8.14 -4.08
N ARG A 75 9.54 -9.13 -4.96
CA ARG A 75 10.68 -10.05 -5.13
C ARG A 75 11.87 -9.31 -5.72
N GLU A 76 11.64 -8.54 -6.77
CA GLU A 76 12.61 -7.63 -7.38
C GLU A 76 13.05 -6.53 -6.41
N ALA A 77 12.12 -5.93 -5.66
CA ALA A 77 12.43 -4.87 -4.68
C ALA A 77 13.39 -5.33 -3.57
N TRP A 78 13.36 -6.61 -3.20
CA TRP A 78 14.19 -7.18 -2.13
C TRP A 78 15.29 -8.11 -2.65
N GLY A 79 15.58 -8.08 -3.97
CA GLY A 79 16.65 -8.89 -4.57
C GLY A 79 16.44 -10.41 -4.51
N LEU A 80 15.20 -10.86 -4.31
CA LEU A 80 14.84 -12.27 -4.16
C LEU A 80 14.70 -13.01 -5.50
N ASP A 81 14.66 -12.28 -6.62
CA ASP A 81 14.74 -12.85 -7.96
C ASP A 81 16.18 -12.98 -8.48
N GLY A 82 17.18 -12.60 -7.66
CA GLY A 82 18.62 -12.78 -7.93
C GLY A 82 19.16 -14.16 -7.53
N GLY A 83 18.38 -15.22 -7.74
CA GLY A 83 18.81 -16.60 -7.48
C GLY A 83 19.52 -17.19 -8.70
N GLU A 84 20.78 -17.58 -8.48
CA GLU A 84 21.70 -18.35 -9.35
C GLU A 84 22.43 -17.52 -10.43
N GLU A 85 23.47 -16.78 -10.00
CA GLU A 85 24.67 -16.67 -10.82
C GLU A 85 25.31 -18.07 -10.91
N GLU A 86 25.24 -18.71 -12.09
CA GLU A 86 26.14 -19.81 -12.49
C GLU A 86 27.61 -19.33 -12.55
#